data_AF-I6R1H7-F1
#
_entry.id   AF-I6R1H7-F1
#
_cell.length_a   1.000
_cell.length_b   1.000
_cell.length_c   1.000
_cell.angle_alpha   90.00
_cell.angle_beta   90.00
_cell.angle_gamma   90.00
#
_symmetry.space_group_name_H-M   'P 1'
#
loop_
_entity.id
_entity.type
_entity.pdbx_description
1 polymer ?
#
loop_
_entity_poly.entity_id
_entity_poly.type
_entity_poly.pdbx_seq_one_letter_code
_entity_poly.pdbx_strand_id
1 'polypeptide(L)' 'CAHYRRRCRIRAPCCNEIFDCRHCHNETKNSIKIDAVKRHELPRHEVQQVICSLCGTEQE' A
#
# COMPACT_ATOMS: atom_id res chain seq x y z
N CYS A 1 1.38 -9.57 5.19
CA CYS A 1 2.15 -9.97 3.99
C CYS A 1 3.48 -10.64 4.36
N ALA A 2 4.28 -11.04 3.38
CA ALA A 2 5.63 -11.59 3.58
C ALA A 2 6.63 -10.59 4.21
N HIS A 3 6.42 -9.27 4.01
CA HIS A 3 7.32 -8.23 4.53
C HIS A 3 7.07 -7.90 6.01
N TYR A 4 5.80 -7.87 6.44
CA TYR A 4 5.42 -7.50 7.80
C TYR A 4 4.29 -8.36 8.35
N ARG A 5 4.38 -8.69 9.64
CA ARG A 5 3.34 -9.35 10.43
C ARG A 5 2.51 -8.33 11.21
N ARG A 6 1.71 -7.53 10.48
CA ARG A 6 0.77 -6.55 11.04
C ARG A 6 -0.66 -6.88 10.64
N ARG A 7 -1.63 -6.48 11.46
CA ARG A 7 -3.08 -6.67 11.21
C ARG A 7 -3.73 -5.39 10.68
N CYS A 8 -3.01 -4.65 9.84
CA CYS A 8 -3.51 -3.47 9.17
C CYS A 8 -2.98 -3.37 7.74
N ARG A 9 -3.77 -2.73 6.90
CA ARG A 9 -3.45 -2.33 5.53
C ARG A 9 -3.29 -0.81 5.48
N ILE A 10 -2.65 -0.30 4.45
CA ILE A 10 -2.50 1.13 4.20
C ILE A 10 -3.27 1.52 2.96
N ARG A 11 -3.81 2.73 2.95
CA ARG A 11 -4.32 3.38 1.76
C ARG A 11 -3.19 4.17 1.12
N ALA A 12 -2.80 3.81 -0.10
CA ALA A 12 -1.69 4.46 -0.79
C ALA A 12 -2.13 5.85 -1.27
N PRO A 13 -1.53 6.96 -0.81
CA PRO A 13 -1.98 8.30 -1.20
C PRO A 13 -1.73 8.61 -2.69
N CYS A 14 -0.80 7.91 -3.33
CA CYS A 14 -0.45 8.10 -4.74
C CYS A 14 -1.50 7.55 -5.73
N CYS A 15 -2.24 6.50 -5.37
CA CYS A 15 -3.18 5.82 -6.28
C CYS A 15 -4.49 5.39 -5.62
N ASN A 16 -4.68 5.72 -4.34
CA ASN A 16 -5.86 5.41 -3.53
C ASN A 16 -6.17 3.91 -3.35
N GLU A 17 -5.24 3.03 -3.73
CA GLU A 17 -5.35 1.59 -3.60
C GLU A 17 -4.92 1.11 -2.22
N ILE A 18 -5.47 -0.03 -1.79
CA ILE A 18 -5.21 -0.62 -0.47
C ILE A 18 -4.17 -1.72 -0.59
N PHE A 19 -3.12 -1.63 0.22
CA PHE A 19 -2.05 -2.62 0.27
C PHE A 19 -1.73 -3.05 1.69
N ASP A 20 -1.27 -4.28 1.86
CA ASP A 20 -0.76 -4.77 3.15
C ASP A 20 0.40 -3.92 3.67
N CYS A 21 1.27 -3.42 2.78
CA CYS A 21 2.36 -2.51 3.12
C CYS A 21 2.97 -1.81 1.90
N ARG A 22 3.92 -0.89 2.16
CA ARG A 22 4.65 -0.17 1.11
C ARG A 22 5.42 -1.08 0.15
N HIS A 23 5.95 -2.21 0.64
CA HIS A 23 6.68 -3.14 -0.21
C HIS A 23 5.75 -3.91 -1.13
N CYS A 24 4.60 -4.39 -0.62
CA CYS A 24 3.55 -4.99 -1.46
C CYS A 24 3.06 -4.03 -2.55
N HIS A 25 2.90 -2.74 -2.20
CA HIS A 25 2.57 -1.71 -3.17
C HIS A 25 3.66 -1.62 -4.25
N ASN A 26 4.91 -1.38 -3.85
CA ASN A 26 6.00 -1.16 -4.81
C ASN A 26 6.27 -2.38 -5.69
N GLU A 27 6.19 -3.60 -5.15
CA GLU A 27 6.31 -4.84 -5.93
C GLU A 27 5.21 -4.95 -6.99
N THR A 28 3.98 -4.58 -6.63
CA THR A 28 2.84 -4.59 -7.56
C THR A 28 2.98 -3.51 -8.63
N LYS A 29 3.28 -2.27 -8.22
CA LYS A 29 3.36 -1.11 -9.12
C LYS A 29 4.62 -1.07 -9.98
N ASN A 30 5.72 -1.67 -9.54
CA ASN A 30 6.96 -1.76 -10.32
C ASN A 30 7.12 -3.09 -11.08
N SER A 31 6.09 -3.95 -11.06
CA SER A 31 6.10 -5.19 -11.84
C SER A 31 6.27 -4.91 -13.34
N ILE A 32 6.98 -5.81 -14.04
CA ILE A 32 7.19 -5.71 -15.48
C ILE A 32 5.88 -5.68 -16.29
N LYS A 33 4.80 -6.24 -15.72
CA LYS A 33 3.46 -6.26 -16.30
C LYS A 33 2.77 -4.88 -16.29
N ILE A 34 3.27 -3.94 -15.49
CA ILE A 34 2.75 -2.57 -15.42
C ILE A 34 3.46 -1.70 -16.45
N ASP A 35 2.67 -0.91 -17.17
CA ASP A 35 3.15 0.14 -18.08
C ASP A 35 4.17 1.03 -17.35
N ALA A 36 5.32 1.25 -17.99
CA ALA A 36 6.43 2.00 -17.41
C ALA A 36 5.99 3.38 -16.89
N VAL A 37 5.06 4.06 -17.58
CA VAL A 37 4.59 5.40 -17.17
C VAL A 37 3.70 5.37 -15.93
N LYS A 38 3.16 4.21 -15.56
CA LYS A 38 2.31 4.02 -14.38
C LYS A 38 3.08 3.49 -13.17
N ARG A 39 4.35 3.11 -13.34
CA ARG A 39 5.19 2.60 -12.25
C ARG A 39 5.51 3.74 -11.28
N HIS A 40 5.41 3.46 -9.99
CA HIS A 40 5.69 4.43 -8.93
C HIS A 40 5.90 3.72 -7.61
N GLU A 41 6.55 4.42 -6.69
CA GLU A 41 6.70 3.99 -5.31
C GLU A 41 5.71 4.70 -4.40
N LEU A 42 5.37 4.05 -3.29
CA LEU A 42 4.51 4.64 -2.28
C LEU A 42 5.27 5.70 -1.46
N PRO A 43 4.80 6.96 -1.42
CA PRO A 43 5.42 8.01 -0.62
C PRO A 43 5.12 7.77 0.87
N ARG A 44 6.02 7.07 1.56
CA ARG A 44 5.77 6.51 2.91
C ARG A 44 5.41 7.54 3.98
N HIS A 45 5.86 8.78 3.86
CA HIS A 45 5.61 9.83 4.85
C HIS A 45 4.27 10.55 4.62
N GLU A 46 3.63 10.33 3.47
CA GLU A 46 2.32 10.89 3.14
C GLU A 46 1.17 9.92 3.47
N VAL A 47 1.48 8.69 3.91
CA VAL A 47 0.47 7.73 4.36
C VAL A 47 -0.08 8.23 5.70
N GLN A 48 -1.33 8.70 5.68
CA GLN A 48 -2.05 9.17 6.86
C GLN A 48 -3.09 8.18 7.37
N GLN A 49 -3.42 7.14 6.61
CA GLN A 49 -4.54 6.25 6.96
C GLN A 49 -4.15 4.78 6.93
N VAL A 50 -4.59 4.06 7.96
CA VAL A 50 -4.48 2.61 8.09
C VAL A 50 -5.86 1.97 8.26
N ILE A 51 -6.03 0.80 7.66
CA ILE A 51 -7.28 0.05 7.68
C ILE A 51 -7.07 -1.21 8.50
N CYS A 52 -7.84 -1.39 9.57
CA CYS A 52 -7.76 -2.58 10.40
C CYS A 52 -8.15 -3.83 9.59
N SER A 53 -7.30 -4.85 9.57
CA SER A 53 -7.60 -6.10 8.86
C SER A 53 -8.60 -6.99 9.60
N LEU A 54 -8.89 -6.71 10.88
CA LEU A 54 -9.85 -7.48 11.68
C LEU A 54 -11.27 -6.94 11.58
N CYS A 55 -11.44 -5.61 11.69
CA CYS A 55 -12.75 -4.98 11.73
C CYS A 55 -13.03 -4.03 10.55
N GLY A 56 -12.04 -3.75 9.70
CA GLY A 56 -12.20 -2.88 8.53
C GLY A 56 -12.20 -1.39 8.83
N THR A 57 -12.13 -0.96 10.09
CA THR A 57 -12.12 0.45 10.48
C THR A 57 -10.90 1.18 9.89
N GLU A 58 -11.15 2.29 9.20
CA GLU A 58 -10.12 3.24 8.77
C GLU A 58 -9.76 4.16 9.95
N GLN A 59 -8.47 4.35 10.18
CA GLN A 59 -7.89 5.10 11.29
C GLN A 59 -6.80 6.02 10.76
N GLU A 60 -6.65 7.19 11.38
CA GLU A 60 -5.55 8.14 11.15
C GLU A 60 -4.35 7.84 12.07
#